data_AF-A0A9D6B5K4-F1
#
_entry.id   AF-A0A9D6B5K4-F1
#
_cell.length_a   1.000
_cell.length_b   1.000
_cell.length_c   1.000
_cell.angle_alpha   90.00
_cell.angle_beta   90.00
_cell.angle_gamma   90.00
#
_symmetry.space_group_name_H-M   'P 1'
#
loop_
_entity.id
_entity.type
_entity.pdbx_description
1 polymer ?
#
loop_
_entity_poly.entity_id
_entity_poly.type
_entity_poly.pdbx_seq_one_letter_code
_entity_poly.pdbx_strand_id
1 'polypeptide(L)'
;MKDAFRRAATRVSNLAGTATVFLLAVAVVLIWSITGPLFNFSDTWQLVINTGTTIVTFLMVFLIQNTQNRDGKAVQIKLDELIRATGARTQYVGLEDLSDADLSTLDEGFKRMAQNADSARAIEKMRNKLSAEHTRRHKMRQHSSHVKAPKTPVDEPQPEPGAKVIQPDGRTYRQVHGRLLPRHRAHPHNSTRRVLR
;
A
#
# COMPACT_ATOMS: atom_id res chain seq x y z
N MET A 1 -23.34 -0.02 -24.43
CA MET A 1 -22.67 -1.08 -25.24
C MET A 1 -21.37 -1.59 -24.62
N LYS A 2 -20.43 -0.72 -24.19
CA LYS A 2 -19.15 -1.14 -23.57
C LYS A 2 -19.30 -2.13 -22.41
N ASP A 3 -20.30 -1.94 -21.54
CA ASP A 3 -20.54 -2.83 -20.39
C ASP A 3 -21.13 -4.19 -20.72
N ALA A 4 -21.87 -4.31 -21.82
CA ALA A 4 -22.43 -5.59 -22.27
C ALA A 4 -21.34 -6.45 -22.90
N PHE A 5 -20.55 -5.86 -23.81
CA PHE A 5 -19.36 -6.49 -24.37
C PHE A 5 -18.38 -6.89 -23.27
N ARG A 6 -18.11 -6.00 -22.30
CA ARG A 6 -17.23 -6.28 -21.16
C ARG A 6 -17.69 -7.49 -20.35
N ARG A 7 -18.98 -7.56 -20.00
CA ARG A 7 -19.55 -8.70 -19.26
C ARG A 7 -19.48 -10.00 -20.05
N ALA A 8 -19.76 -9.95 -21.36
CA ALA A 8 -19.61 -11.10 -22.24
C ALA A 8 -18.15 -11.56 -22.32
N ALA A 9 -17.22 -10.64 -22.59
CA ALA A 9 -15.79 -10.93 -22.69
C ALA A 9 -15.21 -11.53 -21.41
N THR A 10 -15.55 -10.98 -20.24
CA THR A 10 -15.10 -11.54 -18.95
C THR A 10 -15.71 -12.94 -18.71
N ARG A 11 -16.99 -13.16 -19.05
CA ARG A 11 -17.60 -14.49 -18.91
C ARG A 11 -16.97 -15.52 -19.83
N VAL A 12 -16.75 -15.16 -21.11
CA VAL A 12 -16.14 -16.06 -22.09
C VAL A 12 -14.69 -16.36 -21.70
N SER A 13 -13.92 -15.36 -21.28
CA SER A 13 -12.55 -15.53 -20.81
C SER A 13 -12.47 -16.46 -19.58
N ASN A 14 -13.34 -16.23 -18.58
CA ASN A 14 -13.40 -17.08 -17.39
C ASN A 14 -13.80 -18.53 -17.71
N LEU A 15 -14.77 -18.72 -18.62
CA LEU A 15 -15.18 -20.05 -19.06
C LEU A 15 -14.06 -20.73 -19.85
N ALA A 16 -13.43 -20.02 -20.79
CA ALA A 16 -12.34 -20.55 -21.61
C ALA A 16 -11.13 -21.01 -20.77
N GLY A 17 -10.90 -20.40 -19.60
CA GLY A 17 -9.84 -20.80 -18.67
C GLY A 17 -10.16 -22.01 -17.78
N THR A 18 -11.37 -22.57 -17.82
CA THR A 18 -11.73 -23.73 -16.97
C THR A 18 -11.27 -25.06 -17.56
N ALA A 19 -10.87 -25.99 -16.69
CA ALA A 19 -10.46 -27.35 -17.07
C ALA A 19 -11.53 -28.10 -17.88
N THR A 20 -12.81 -27.86 -17.58
CA THR A 20 -13.94 -28.46 -18.31
C THR A 20 -13.99 -28.04 -19.77
N VAL A 21 -13.74 -26.75 -20.06
CA VAL A 21 -13.73 -26.24 -21.44
C VAL A 21 -12.50 -26.75 -22.19
N PHE A 22 -11.35 -26.87 -21.53
CA PHE A 22 -10.18 -27.52 -22.11
C PHE A 22 -10.46 -28.98 -22.48
N LEU A 23 -11.07 -29.76 -21.58
CA LEU A 23 -11.45 -31.15 -21.88
C LEU A 23 -12.45 -31.24 -23.04
N LEU A 24 -13.41 -30.33 -23.11
CA LEU A 24 -14.36 -30.26 -24.22
C LEU A 24 -13.65 -29.92 -25.53
N ALA A 25 -12.71 -28.99 -25.54
CA ALA A 25 -11.90 -28.67 -26.71
C ALA A 25 -11.08 -29.88 -27.19
N VAL A 26 -10.45 -30.61 -26.26
CA VAL A 26 -9.74 -31.86 -26.58
C VAL A 26 -10.70 -32.90 -27.18
N ALA A 27 -11.89 -33.08 -26.59
CA ALA A 27 -12.89 -34.00 -27.12
C ALA A 27 -13.33 -33.62 -28.54
N VAL A 28 -13.52 -32.34 -28.84
CA VAL A 28 -13.82 -31.84 -30.19
C VAL A 28 -12.70 -32.19 -31.18
N VAL A 29 -11.44 -32.00 -30.79
CA VAL A 29 -10.28 -32.37 -31.64
C VAL A 29 -10.21 -33.87 -31.87
N LEU A 30 -10.50 -34.69 -30.86
CA LEU A 30 -10.54 -36.15 -31.00
C LEU A 30 -11.67 -36.61 -31.94
N ILE A 31 -12.88 -36.06 -31.80
CA ILE A 31 -14.01 -36.36 -32.70
C ILE A 31 -13.67 -35.96 -34.14
N TRP A 32 -13.08 -34.77 -34.32
CA TRP A 32 -12.62 -34.32 -35.63
C TRP A 32 -11.57 -35.30 -36.21
N SER A 33 -10.60 -35.74 -35.41
CA SER A 33 -9.58 -36.69 -35.85
C SER A 33 -10.16 -38.05 -36.26
N ILE A 34 -11.13 -38.58 -35.48
CA ILE A 34 -11.81 -39.86 -35.77
C ILE A 34 -12.69 -39.77 -37.03
N THR A 35 -13.23 -38.59 -37.35
CA THR A 35 -13.99 -38.40 -38.60
C THR A 35 -13.07 -38.27 -39.83
N GLY A 36 -11.76 -38.02 -39.66
CA GLY A 36 -10.80 -37.90 -40.76
C GLY A 36 -10.77 -39.07 -41.74
N PRO A 37 -10.66 -40.33 -41.29
CA PRO A 37 -10.71 -41.51 -42.15
C PRO A 37 -12.00 -41.62 -42.99
N LEU A 38 -13.15 -41.19 -42.46
CA LEU A 38 -14.42 -41.20 -43.21
C LEU A 38 -14.41 -40.22 -44.39
N PHE A 39 -13.64 -39.14 -44.28
CA PHE A 39 -13.49 -38.12 -45.30
C PHE A 39 -12.19 -38.23 -46.11
N ASN A 40 -11.47 -39.37 -45.99
CA ASN A 40 -10.17 -39.60 -46.63
C ASN A 40 -9.15 -38.47 -46.38
N PHE A 41 -9.21 -37.82 -45.22
CA PHE A 41 -8.38 -36.65 -44.89
C PHE A 41 -8.40 -35.53 -45.95
N SER A 42 -9.56 -35.30 -46.57
CA SER A 42 -9.75 -34.33 -47.65
C SER A 42 -9.36 -32.89 -47.29
N ASP A 43 -9.09 -32.08 -48.30
CA ASP A 43 -8.76 -30.65 -48.16
C ASP A 43 -9.87 -29.88 -47.42
N THR A 44 -11.15 -30.21 -47.67
CA THR A 44 -12.27 -29.58 -46.96
C THR A 44 -12.29 -29.95 -45.48
N TRP A 45 -11.96 -31.19 -45.12
CA TRP A 45 -11.90 -31.64 -43.73
C TRP A 45 -10.78 -30.92 -42.93
N GLN A 46 -9.63 -30.68 -43.57
CA GLN A 46 -8.54 -29.89 -42.98
C GLN A 46 -8.89 -28.39 -42.92
N LEU A 47 -9.51 -27.87 -43.97
CA LEU A 47 -9.92 -26.47 -44.06
C LEU A 47 -10.85 -26.07 -42.92
N VAL A 48 -11.81 -26.93 -42.55
CA VAL A 48 -12.77 -26.65 -41.48
C VAL A 48 -12.08 -26.41 -40.15
N ILE A 49 -11.14 -27.28 -39.73
CA ILE A 49 -10.47 -27.09 -38.43
C ILE A 49 -9.51 -25.90 -38.44
N ASN A 50 -8.79 -25.71 -39.54
CA ASN A 50 -7.83 -24.62 -39.68
C ASN A 50 -8.55 -23.27 -39.65
N THR A 51 -9.66 -23.15 -40.39
CA THR A 51 -10.47 -21.93 -40.46
C THR A 51 -11.16 -21.66 -39.12
N GLY A 52 -11.77 -22.69 -38.52
CA GLY A 52 -12.45 -22.56 -37.23
C GLY A 52 -11.50 -22.15 -36.10
N THR A 53 -10.36 -22.84 -35.99
CA THR A 53 -9.37 -22.54 -34.95
C THR A 53 -8.76 -21.16 -35.14
N THR A 54 -8.54 -20.72 -36.38
CA THR A 54 -8.02 -19.37 -36.66
C THR A 54 -8.98 -18.28 -36.19
N ILE A 55 -10.28 -18.41 -36.50
CA ILE A 55 -11.30 -17.45 -36.03
C ILE A 55 -11.36 -17.44 -34.51
N VAL A 56 -11.42 -18.62 -33.87
CA VAL A 56 -11.46 -18.74 -32.41
C VAL A 56 -10.23 -18.11 -31.78
N THR A 57 -9.03 -18.39 -32.32
CA THR A 57 -7.77 -17.84 -31.81
C THR A 57 -7.72 -16.33 -31.97
N PHE A 58 -8.15 -15.80 -33.12
CA PHE A 58 -8.22 -14.37 -33.36
C PHE A 58 -9.12 -13.69 -32.32
N LEU A 59 -10.32 -14.23 -32.07
CA LEU A 59 -11.22 -13.73 -31.04
C LEU A 59 -10.61 -13.87 -29.64
N MET A 60 -9.95 -15.00 -29.36
CA MET A 60 -9.31 -15.29 -28.09
C MET A 60 -8.22 -14.28 -27.76
N VAL A 61 -7.41 -13.85 -28.74
CA VAL A 61 -6.40 -12.81 -28.54
C VAL A 61 -7.03 -11.52 -28.01
N PHE A 62 -8.13 -11.04 -28.59
CA PHE A 62 -8.82 -9.85 -28.08
C PHE A 62 -9.44 -10.06 -26.69
N LEU A 63 -9.99 -11.24 -26.43
CA LEU A 63 -10.56 -11.57 -25.11
C LEU A 63 -9.48 -11.60 -24.01
N ILE A 64 -8.34 -12.22 -24.30
CA ILE A 64 -7.18 -12.27 -23.43
C ILE A 64 -6.65 -10.86 -23.21
N GLN A 65 -6.41 -10.08 -24.28
CA GLN A 65 -5.92 -8.70 -24.18
C GLN A 65 -6.86 -7.82 -23.33
N ASN A 66 -8.17 -7.92 -23.52
CA ASN A 66 -9.14 -7.16 -22.72
C ASN A 66 -9.11 -7.55 -21.23
N THR A 67 -8.96 -8.85 -20.93
CA THR A 67 -8.89 -9.34 -19.54
C THR A 67 -7.56 -8.92 -18.91
N GLN A 68 -6.45 -9.15 -19.60
CA GLN A 68 -5.10 -8.81 -19.14
C GLN A 68 -4.91 -7.31 -18.94
N ASN A 69 -5.40 -6.46 -19.86
CA ASN A 69 -5.31 -5.00 -19.72
C ASN A 69 -6.03 -4.52 -18.44
N ARG A 70 -7.18 -5.12 -18.12
CA ARG A 70 -7.93 -4.78 -16.90
C ARG A 70 -7.22 -5.26 -15.64
N ASP A 71 -6.76 -6.51 -15.65
CA ASP A 71 -6.14 -7.12 -14.48
C ASP A 71 -4.78 -6.46 -14.19
N GLY A 72 -4.04 -6.03 -15.21
CA GLY A 72 -2.84 -5.20 -15.09
C GLY A 72 -3.12 -3.89 -14.36
N LYS A 73 -4.16 -3.15 -14.79
CA LYS A 73 -4.58 -1.91 -14.11
C LYS A 73 -5.02 -2.14 -12.66
N ALA A 74 -5.71 -3.24 -12.38
CA ALA A 74 -6.11 -3.58 -11.02
C ALA A 74 -4.93 -3.91 -10.10
N VAL A 75 -3.88 -4.55 -10.63
CA VAL A 75 -2.64 -4.81 -9.90
C VAL A 75 -1.90 -3.51 -9.60
N GLN A 76 -1.79 -2.61 -10.56
CA GLN A 76 -1.18 -1.28 -10.37
C GLN A 76 -1.84 -0.50 -9.23
N ILE A 77 -3.17 -0.37 -9.25
CA ILE A 77 -3.92 0.32 -8.18
C ILE A 77 -3.65 -0.30 -6.80
N LYS A 78 -3.59 -1.64 -6.71
CA LYS A 78 -3.29 -2.33 -5.44
C LYS A 78 -1.86 -2.06 -4.95
N LEU A 79 -0.89 -2.01 -5.86
CA LEU A 79 0.50 -1.69 -5.54
C LEU A 79 0.64 -0.23 -5.10
N ASP A 80 -0.01 0.69 -5.79
CA ASP A 80 -0.03 2.11 -5.43
C ASP A 80 -0.58 2.35 -4.03
N GLU A 81 -1.68 1.68 -3.68
CA GLU A 81 -2.26 1.77 -2.34
C GLU A 81 -1.31 1.20 -1.27
N LEU A 82 -0.61 0.09 -1.57
CA LEU A 82 0.37 -0.49 -0.65
C LEU A 82 1.59 0.43 -0.46
N ILE A 83 2.08 1.08 -1.52
CA ILE A 83 3.17 2.07 -1.45
C ILE A 83 2.75 3.27 -0.60
N ARG A 84 1.53 3.77 -0.83
CA ARG A 84 0.96 4.88 -0.06
C ARG A 84 0.77 4.53 1.41
N ALA A 85 0.29 3.32 1.72
CA ALA A 85 0.05 2.86 3.10
C ALA A 85 1.35 2.57 3.88
N THR A 86 2.41 2.14 3.20
CA THR A 86 3.71 1.84 3.82
C THR A 86 4.60 3.08 3.99
N GLY A 87 4.22 4.23 3.43
CA GLY A 87 5.02 5.46 3.47
C GLY A 87 6.31 5.38 2.66
N ALA A 88 6.46 4.33 1.85
CA ALA A 88 7.54 4.24 0.88
C ALA A 88 7.32 5.34 -0.16
N ARG A 89 8.21 6.34 -0.20
CA ARG A 89 8.40 7.34 -1.28
C ARG A 89 7.23 7.40 -2.29
N THR A 90 6.17 8.13 -1.92
CA THR A 90 4.93 8.29 -2.70
C THR A 90 5.15 8.72 -4.17
N GLN A 91 6.33 9.25 -4.49
CA GLN A 91 6.81 9.53 -5.85
C GLN A 91 6.88 8.30 -6.79
N TYR A 92 6.67 7.07 -6.29
CA TYR A 92 6.62 5.84 -7.10
C TYR A 92 5.21 5.44 -7.56
N VAL A 93 4.17 6.13 -7.07
CA VAL A 93 2.78 5.88 -7.46
C VAL A 93 2.55 6.40 -8.89
N GLY A 94 1.95 5.58 -9.76
CA GLY A 94 1.64 5.97 -11.15
C GLY A 94 2.83 6.00 -12.11
N LEU A 95 3.90 5.25 -11.82
CA LEU A 95 5.07 5.13 -12.71
C LEU A 95 4.71 4.60 -14.10
N GLU A 96 3.65 3.81 -14.23
CA GLU A 96 3.17 3.21 -15.48
C GLU A 96 2.59 4.21 -16.48
N ASP A 97 2.19 5.40 -16.02
CA ASP A 97 1.58 6.44 -16.85
C ASP A 97 2.63 7.43 -17.40
N LEU A 98 3.88 7.31 -16.96
CA LEU A 98 4.99 8.15 -17.42
C LEU A 98 5.42 7.75 -18.85
N SER A 99 5.93 8.73 -19.59
CA SER A 99 6.52 8.45 -20.90
C SER A 99 7.83 7.67 -20.75
N ASP A 100 8.22 6.92 -21.80
CA ASP A 100 9.50 6.19 -21.80
C ASP A 100 10.72 7.11 -21.56
N ALA A 101 10.63 8.38 -21.99
CA ALA A 101 11.67 9.38 -21.77
C ALA A 101 11.73 9.86 -20.31
N ASP A 102 10.58 9.95 -19.64
CA ASP A 102 10.52 10.28 -18.21
C ASP A 102 10.99 9.10 -17.36
N LEU A 103 10.61 7.87 -17.73
CA LEU A 103 11.07 6.63 -17.11
C LEU A 103 12.58 6.46 -17.22
N SER A 104 13.18 6.74 -18.38
CA SER A 104 14.63 6.68 -18.57
C SER A 104 15.36 7.73 -17.74
N THR A 105 14.81 8.95 -17.64
CA THR A 105 15.36 10.02 -16.80
C THR A 105 15.31 9.63 -15.31
N LEU A 106 14.23 8.99 -14.86
CA LEU A 106 14.10 8.43 -13.52
C LEU A 106 15.12 7.31 -13.27
N ASP A 107 15.28 6.37 -14.21
CA ASP A 107 16.26 5.29 -14.13
C ASP A 107 17.70 5.81 -14.07
N GLU A 108 18.04 6.82 -14.89
CA GLU A 108 19.33 7.51 -14.82
C GLU A 108 19.55 8.21 -13.48
N GLY A 109 18.50 8.84 -12.94
CA GLY A 109 18.50 9.41 -11.59
C GLY A 109 18.79 8.35 -10.52
N PHE A 110 18.18 7.16 -10.61
CA PHE A 110 18.44 6.04 -9.71
C PHE A 110 19.86 5.49 -9.85
N LYS A 111 20.33 5.28 -11.08
CA LYS A 111 21.69 4.84 -11.35
C LYS A 111 22.70 5.83 -10.77
N ARG A 112 22.48 7.14 -10.91
CA ARG A 112 23.33 8.17 -10.29
C ARG A 112 23.28 8.15 -8.77
N MET A 113 22.11 8.03 -8.17
CA MET A 113 21.98 7.92 -6.71
C MET A 113 22.61 6.64 -6.14
N ALA A 114 22.49 5.51 -6.86
CA ALA A 114 23.08 4.24 -6.48
C ALA A 114 24.62 4.23 -6.69
N GLN A 115 25.10 4.88 -7.75
CA GLN A 115 26.53 5.07 -8.03
C GLN A 115 27.17 6.08 -7.07
N ASN A 116 26.40 7.04 -6.53
CA ASN A 116 26.77 7.86 -5.40
C ASN A 116 26.76 7.04 -4.09
N ALA A 117 27.43 5.89 -4.08
CA ALA A 117 27.72 5.07 -2.90
C ALA A 117 28.39 5.87 -1.78
N ASP A 118 28.98 7.03 -2.09
CA ASP A 118 29.49 7.98 -1.11
C ASP A 118 28.39 8.61 -0.24
N SER A 119 27.16 8.75 -0.75
CA SER A 119 26.01 9.23 0.04
C SER A 119 25.55 8.14 1.00
N ALA A 120 25.48 6.88 0.56
CA ALA A 120 25.16 5.74 1.42
C ALA A 120 26.24 5.52 2.49
N ARG A 121 27.53 5.59 2.11
CA ARG A 121 28.68 5.52 3.02
C ARG A 121 28.77 6.71 3.96
N ALA A 122 28.39 7.91 3.53
CA ALA A 122 28.34 9.10 4.38
C ALA A 122 27.23 9.00 5.43
N ILE A 123 26.04 8.54 5.04
CA ILE A 123 24.92 8.28 5.96
C ILE A 123 25.33 7.21 6.98
N GLU A 124 26.00 6.14 6.55
CA GLU A 124 26.49 5.09 7.44
C GLU A 124 27.59 5.58 8.40
N LYS A 125 28.57 6.36 7.91
CA LYS A 125 29.58 7.02 8.76
C LYS A 125 28.94 7.95 9.79
N MET A 126 27.91 8.71 9.39
CA MET A 126 27.23 9.65 10.27
C MET A 126 26.41 8.91 11.35
N ARG A 127 25.74 7.82 10.97
CA ARG A 127 25.05 6.90 11.90
C ARG A 127 26.02 6.30 12.94
N ASN A 128 27.18 5.84 12.50
CA ASN A 128 28.20 5.25 13.39
C ASN A 128 28.83 6.29 14.32
N LYS A 129 29.05 7.53 13.85
CA LYS A 129 29.50 8.63 14.70
C LYS A 129 28.44 9.00 15.75
N LEU A 130 27.17 9.06 15.37
CA LEU A 130 26.09 9.43 16.28
C LEU A 130 25.86 8.37 17.38
N SER A 131 25.92 7.08 17.04
CA SER A 131 25.82 5.99 18.00
C SER A 131 27.04 5.93 18.95
N ALA A 132 28.25 6.20 18.44
CA ALA A 132 29.44 6.33 19.28
C ALA A 132 29.36 7.52 20.24
N GLU A 133 28.87 8.67 19.77
CA GLU A 133 28.66 9.88 20.58
C GLU A 133 27.57 9.68 21.64
N HIS A 134 26.44 9.05 21.30
CA HIS A 134 25.41 8.68 22.27
C HIS A 134 25.94 7.73 23.34
N THR A 135 26.75 6.74 22.95
CA THR A 135 27.36 5.80 23.89
C THR A 135 28.36 6.51 24.81
N ARG A 136 29.15 7.44 24.29
CA ARG A 136 30.08 8.29 25.07
C ARG A 136 29.33 9.17 26.06
N ARG A 137 28.28 9.86 25.62
CA ARG A 137 27.45 10.71 26.47
C ARG A 137 26.74 9.90 27.55
N HIS A 138 26.26 8.70 27.23
CA HIS A 138 25.64 7.82 28.21
C HIS A 138 26.65 7.33 29.26
N LYS A 139 27.86 6.93 28.85
CA LYS A 139 28.96 6.60 29.76
C LYS A 139 29.40 7.79 30.61
N MET A 140 29.51 9.00 30.03
CA MET A 140 29.85 10.22 30.78
C MET A 140 28.76 10.62 31.78
N ARG A 141 27.48 10.45 31.43
CA ARG A 141 26.36 10.69 32.36
C ARG A 141 26.32 9.68 33.50
N GLN A 142 26.63 8.39 33.23
CA GLN A 142 26.80 7.39 34.29
C GLN A 142 28.04 7.66 35.15
N HIS A 143 29.16 8.07 34.57
CA HIS A 143 30.37 8.38 35.33
C HIS A 143 30.22 9.65 36.18
N SER A 144 29.52 10.67 35.68
CA SER A 144 29.22 11.90 36.42
C SER A 144 28.19 11.67 37.55
N SER A 145 27.33 10.64 37.44
CA SER A 145 26.42 10.25 38.52
C SER A 145 27.12 9.66 39.76
N HIS A 146 28.42 9.35 39.68
CA HIS A 146 29.20 8.88 40.83
C HIS A 146 29.91 10.00 41.62
N VAL A 147 29.90 11.25 41.14
CA VAL A 147 30.39 12.41 41.89
C VAL A 147 29.22 13.02 42.68
N LYS A 148 29.13 12.63 43.95
CA LYS A 148 28.11 13.06 44.92
C LYS A 148 28.11 14.59 45.07
N ALA A 149 27.05 15.24 44.63
CA ALA A 149 26.83 16.68 44.86
C ALA A 149 26.58 16.98 46.36
N PRO A 150 27.08 18.11 46.89
CA PRO A 150 26.83 18.51 48.27
C PRO A 150 25.35 18.87 48.46
N LYS A 151 24.74 18.34 49.53
CA LYS A 151 23.34 18.57 49.88
C LYS A 151 23.14 20.02 50.30
N THR A 152 22.30 20.76 49.56
CA THR A 152 21.82 22.09 49.96
C THR A 152 20.56 21.92 50.84
N PRO A 153 20.38 22.71 51.92
CA PRO A 153 19.27 22.52 52.87
C PRO A 153 17.90 22.83 52.26
N VAL A 154 16.93 22.01 52.60
CA VAL A 154 15.51 22.12 52.22
C VAL A 154 14.83 23.06 53.20
N ASP A 155 14.39 24.24 52.75
CA ASP A 155 13.43 25.11 53.45
C ASP A 155 12.71 26.01 52.42
N GLU A 156 12.00 25.39 51.47
CA GLU A 156 11.03 26.11 50.63
C GLU A 156 9.64 25.49 50.87
N PRO A 157 8.63 26.24 51.34
CA PRO A 157 7.33 25.68 51.67
C PRO A 157 6.62 25.24 50.39
N GLN A 158 6.26 23.95 50.28
CA GLN A 158 5.42 23.47 49.18
C GLN A 158 4.00 24.06 49.30
N PRO A 159 3.42 24.57 48.19
CA PRO A 159 2.03 25.03 48.21
C PRO A 159 1.06 23.83 48.26
N GLU A 160 0.02 23.99 49.08
CA GLU A 160 -1.02 23.01 49.37
C GLU A 160 -1.63 22.35 48.12
N PRO A 161 -1.83 21.01 48.12
CA PRO A 161 -2.36 20.30 46.98
C PRO A 161 -3.83 20.66 46.70
N GLY A 162 -4.05 21.38 45.60
CA GLY A 162 -5.39 21.69 45.08
C GLY A 162 -5.71 23.18 44.97
N ALA A 163 -4.75 24.07 45.20
CA ALA A 163 -4.91 25.51 45.00
C ALA A 163 -5.41 25.83 43.57
N LYS A 164 -6.39 26.73 43.49
CA LYS A 164 -6.94 27.23 42.22
C LYS A 164 -5.98 28.26 41.66
N VAL A 165 -5.46 28.01 40.47
CA VAL A 165 -4.59 28.96 39.77
C VAL A 165 -5.41 29.58 38.64
N ILE A 166 -5.57 30.90 38.68
CA ILE A 166 -6.23 31.69 37.62
C ILE A 166 -5.10 32.22 36.73
N GLN A 167 -5.12 31.86 35.45
CA GLN A 167 -4.16 32.37 34.48
C GLN A 167 -4.63 33.70 33.89
N PRO A 168 -3.73 34.50 33.29
CA PRO A 168 -4.06 35.81 32.69
C PRO A 168 -5.06 35.72 31.52
N ASP A 169 -5.36 34.51 31.03
CA ASP A 169 -6.43 34.23 30.07
C ASP A 169 -7.85 34.20 30.69
N GLY A 170 -7.96 34.47 32.00
CA GLY A 170 -9.21 34.46 32.75
C GLY A 170 -9.75 33.05 33.07
N ARG A 171 -9.02 31.99 32.74
CA ARG A 171 -9.46 30.60 32.97
C ARG A 171 -8.91 30.06 34.29
N THR A 172 -9.73 29.28 34.98
CA THR A 172 -9.37 28.65 36.25
C THR A 172 -8.87 27.23 36.03
N TYR A 173 -7.66 26.94 36.51
CA TYR A 173 -7.03 25.64 36.45
C TYR A 173 -6.88 25.06 37.86
N ARG A 174 -6.89 23.73 37.95
CA ARG A 174 -6.54 23.02 39.19
C ARG A 174 -5.15 22.43 39.03
N GLN A 175 -4.27 22.69 40.00
CA GLN A 175 -2.95 22.09 40.04
C GLN A 175 -3.02 20.73 40.74
N VAL A 176 -2.69 19.66 40.02
CA VAL A 176 -2.65 18.28 40.54
C VAL A 176 -1.34 17.65 40.08
N HIS A 177 -0.49 17.21 41.02
CA HIS A 177 0.81 16.59 40.75
C HIS A 177 1.69 17.40 39.78
N GLY A 178 1.82 18.71 40.04
CA GLY A 178 2.62 19.62 39.21
C GLY A 178 2.04 19.94 37.83
N ARG A 179 0.87 19.41 37.47
CA ARG A 179 0.21 19.64 36.18
C ARG A 179 -1.05 20.50 36.35
N LEU A 180 -1.23 21.48 35.47
CA LEU A 180 -2.43 22.34 35.43
C LEU A 180 -3.48 21.68 34.55
N LEU A 181 -4.62 21.31 35.15
CA LEU A 181 -5.73 20.70 34.43
C LEU A 181 -6.87 21.72 34.24
N PRO A 182 -7.39 21.88 33.00
CA PRO A 182 -8.52 22.75 32.73
C PRO A 182 -9.78 22.19 33.38
N ARG A 183 -10.50 23.05 34.10
CA ARG A 183 -11.76 22.65 34.73
C ARG A 183 -12.86 22.59 33.68
N HIS A 184 -13.22 21.39 33.21
CA HIS A 184 -14.43 21.19 32.41
C HIS A 184 -15.66 21.65 33.20
N ARG A 185 -16.40 22.61 32.64
CA ARG A 185 -17.69 23.07 33.16
C ARG A 185 -18.67 21.90 33.04
N ALA A 186 -19.16 21.37 34.15
CA ALA A 186 -20.27 20.44 34.15
C ALA A 186 -21.51 21.20 33.65
N HIS A 187 -22.01 20.86 32.46
CA HIS A 187 -23.36 21.27 32.04
C HIS A 187 -24.37 20.44 32.87
N PRO A 188 -25.35 21.07 33.52
CA PRO A 188 -26.33 20.34 34.29
C PRO A 188 -27.25 19.54 33.36
N HIS A 189 -27.45 18.29 33.78
CA HIS A 189 -28.43 17.31 33.31
C HIS A 189 -29.81 17.95 33.07
N ASN A 190 -30.41 17.73 31.90
CA ASN A 190 -31.88 17.76 31.80
C ASN A 190 -32.37 16.55 31.01
N SER A 191 -32.80 15.55 31.76
CA SER A 191 -33.55 14.39 31.30
C SER A 191 -35.00 14.79 31.02
N THR A 192 -35.39 14.83 29.75
CA THR A 192 -36.82 14.93 29.39
C THR A 192 -37.19 13.80 28.42
N ARG A 193 -37.85 12.78 28.99
CA ARG A 193 -38.67 11.79 28.28
C ARG A 193 -39.81 12.49 27.51
N ARG A 194 -40.11 12.04 26.28
CA ARG A 194 -41.47 11.90 25.67
C ARG A 194 -41.30 11.24 24.29
N VAL A 195 -41.69 9.97 24.09
CA VAL A 195 -43.04 9.43 23.81
C VAL A 195 -43.46 9.61 22.34
N LEU A 196 -43.54 8.48 21.63
CA LEU A 196 -44.47 8.05 20.56
C LEU A 196 -45.01 9.11 19.58
N ARG A 197 -44.65 8.99 18.30
CA ARG A 197 -45.51 8.48 17.22
C ARG A 197 -44.74 8.34 15.92
#